data_AF-A0A091QXC8-F1
#
_entry.id   AF-A0A091QXC8-F1
#
_cell.length_a   1.000
_cell.length_b   1.000
_cell.length_c   1.000
_cell.angle_alpha   90.00
_cell.angle_beta   90.00
_cell.angle_gamma   90.00
#
_symmetry.space_group_name_H-M   'P 1'
#
loop_
_entity.id
_entity.type
_entity.pdbx_description
1 polymer ?
#
loop_
_entity_poly.entity_id
_entity_poly.type
_entity_poly.pdbx_seq_one_letter_code
_entity_poly.pdbx_strand_id
1 'polypeptide(L)'
;TDLEEERMKQKIADRTMKEKLHIYSLRILINIIVIAVLTVCFYCIYKATVFSQENSNSVSNMNFRTNLLVQYLPSMVITLANFIAPQIFSFLIRFEDYSPAFEIRLTLMRCVFVRLANIGVLLISLWSQISDCATDECKACGYNYKLYPCWESEVGQEMYKLMIFDFIIIFAVTLFLDFPRKLVVTHCTCKPVQWCGLQEFRISENVLEIVYGQTICWIGTFFSPLLPAIATIKYFIIFYIKKISLIHTCKPAARPIRASSSNFFFLVVLLIGLVLAFIPLGISIAHIPSSKACGPFRNFNTSWSVVPHTILGFPVGLQQVLNGIASEAFAVPFFMVICLVMFYFIALARAHKRVVEQLREQLAMEGRDKMFLIRKITEAQ
;
A
#
# COMPACT_ATOMS: atom_id res chain seq x y z
N THR A 1 -6.32 20.04 -22.98
CA THR A 1 -5.27 19.34 -22.20
C THR A 1 -4.07 19.02 -23.06
N ASP A 2 -4.25 18.51 -24.29
CA ASP A 2 -3.12 18.11 -25.16
C ASP A 2 -2.22 19.29 -25.59
N LEU A 3 -2.80 20.48 -25.86
CA LEU A 3 -2.03 21.66 -26.28
C LEU A 3 -1.08 22.22 -25.19
N GLU A 4 -1.47 22.10 -23.91
CA GLU A 4 -0.60 22.49 -22.78
C GLU A 4 0.52 21.47 -22.55
N GLU A 5 0.24 20.18 -22.73
CA GLU A 5 1.27 19.14 -22.68
C GLU A 5 2.27 19.27 -23.82
N GLU A 6 1.83 19.64 -25.03
CA GLU A 6 2.72 19.91 -26.18
C GLU A 6 3.60 21.14 -25.96
N ARG A 7 3.05 22.25 -25.46
CA ARG A 7 3.84 23.43 -25.09
C ARG A 7 4.87 23.13 -24.00
N MET A 8 4.52 22.30 -23.02
CA MET A 8 5.45 21.84 -21.98
C MET A 8 6.57 20.97 -22.57
N LYS A 9 6.26 20.08 -23.52
CA LYS A 9 7.26 19.26 -24.21
C LYS A 9 8.22 20.11 -25.03
N GLN A 10 7.72 21.13 -25.74
CA GLN A 10 8.57 22.11 -26.45
C GLN A 10 9.48 22.85 -25.46
N LYS A 11 8.93 23.31 -24.33
CA LYS A 11 9.71 23.98 -23.27
C LYS A 11 10.80 23.08 -22.65
N ILE A 12 10.61 21.75 -22.63
CA ILE A 12 11.61 20.79 -22.18
C ILE A 12 12.68 20.55 -23.25
N ALA A 13 12.29 20.56 -24.53
CA ALA A 13 13.20 20.40 -25.67
C ALA A 13 14.16 21.60 -25.81
N ASP A 14 13.67 22.83 -25.56
CA ASP A 14 14.42 24.07 -25.70
C ASP A 14 15.37 24.40 -24.53
N ARG A 15 15.48 23.52 -23.51
CA ARG A 15 16.33 23.78 -22.33
C ARG A 15 17.82 23.76 -22.68
N THR A 16 18.54 24.78 -22.21
CA THR A 16 19.99 24.90 -22.36
C THR A 16 20.74 23.86 -21.50
N MET A 17 21.99 23.53 -21.86
CA MET A 17 22.79 22.53 -21.13
C MET A 17 23.04 22.92 -19.66
N LYS A 18 23.21 24.22 -19.37
CA LYS A 18 23.41 24.74 -18.02
C LYS A 18 22.16 24.57 -17.15
N GLU A 19 20.98 24.85 -17.70
CA GLU A 19 19.70 24.63 -17.02
C GLU A 19 19.42 23.14 -16.81
N LYS A 20 19.74 22.30 -17.81
CA LYS A 20 19.66 20.84 -17.65
C LYS A 20 20.55 20.38 -16.49
N LEU A 21 21.81 20.79 -16.45
CA LEU A 21 22.73 20.42 -15.36
C LEU A 21 22.21 20.87 -13.99
N HIS A 22 21.70 22.10 -13.89
CA HIS A 22 21.11 22.62 -12.64
C HIS A 22 19.90 21.79 -12.18
N ILE A 23 18.97 21.49 -13.10
CA ILE A 23 17.76 20.70 -12.80
C ILE A 23 18.13 19.25 -12.41
N TYR A 24 19.08 18.64 -13.11
CA TYR A 24 19.54 17.29 -12.77
C TYR A 24 20.26 17.24 -11.41
N SER A 25 21.10 18.24 -11.11
CA SER A 25 21.75 18.36 -9.80
C SER A 25 20.72 18.52 -8.67
N LEU A 26 19.73 19.39 -8.86
CA LEU A 26 18.64 19.59 -7.91
C LEU A 26 17.82 18.32 -7.71
N ARG A 27 17.51 17.58 -8.78
CA ARG A 27 16.82 16.28 -8.70
C ARG A 27 17.64 15.24 -7.94
N ILE A 28 18.95 15.18 -8.13
CA ILE A 28 19.82 14.28 -7.37
C ILE A 28 19.74 14.61 -5.88
N LEU A 29 19.86 15.90 -5.53
CA LEU A 29 19.78 16.35 -4.15
C LEU A 29 18.42 16.01 -3.51
N ILE A 30 17.31 16.24 -4.21
CA ILE A 30 15.98 15.92 -3.69
C ILE A 30 15.78 14.41 -3.54
N ASN A 31 16.25 13.59 -4.50
CA ASN A 31 16.17 12.15 -4.37
C ASN A 31 17.03 11.62 -3.21
N ILE A 32 18.18 12.24 -2.92
CA ILE A 32 18.97 11.94 -1.71
C ILE A 32 18.16 12.27 -0.45
N ILE A 33 17.49 13.42 -0.39
CA ILE A 33 16.61 13.78 0.74
C ILE A 33 15.48 12.77 0.89
N VAL A 34 14.84 12.34 -0.21
CA VAL A 34 13.78 11.33 -0.18
C VAL A 34 14.30 10.02 0.41
N ILE A 35 15.48 9.56 -0.02
CA ILE A 35 16.12 8.36 0.54
C ILE A 35 16.42 8.54 2.03
N ALA A 36 16.90 9.71 2.44
CA ALA A 36 17.17 10.02 3.85
C ALA A 36 15.90 9.99 4.71
N VAL A 37 14.78 10.53 4.20
CA VAL A 37 13.48 10.46 4.89
C VAL A 37 13.05 9.00 5.04
N LEU A 38 13.20 8.19 3.99
CA LEU A 38 12.88 6.76 4.02
C LEU A 38 13.71 6.00 5.06
N THR A 39 15.03 6.20 5.08
CA THR A 39 15.91 5.54 6.05
C THR A 39 15.63 5.98 7.48
N VAL A 40 15.31 7.26 7.72
CA VAL A 40 14.89 7.75 9.04
C VAL A 40 13.59 7.08 9.47
N CYS A 41 12.58 7.01 8.61
CA CYS A 41 11.33 6.32 8.91
C CYS A 41 11.57 4.85 9.31
N PHE A 42 12.38 4.12 8.53
CA PHE A 42 12.68 2.71 8.82
C PHE A 42 13.45 2.54 10.13
N TYR A 43 14.46 3.38 10.37
CA TYR A 43 15.23 3.33 11.60
C TYR A 43 14.36 3.64 12.83
N CYS A 44 13.51 4.66 12.77
CA CYS A 44 12.59 5.00 13.86
C CYS A 44 11.62 3.87 14.15
N ILE A 45 11.06 3.23 13.12
CA ILE A 45 10.14 2.09 13.29
C ILE A 45 10.88 0.91 13.92
N TYR A 46 12.04 0.52 13.37
CA TYR A 46 12.84 -0.56 13.92
C TYR A 46 13.18 -0.33 15.40
N LYS A 47 13.69 0.86 15.74
CA LYS A 47 14.01 1.22 17.13
C LYS A 47 12.77 1.24 18.03
N ALA A 48 11.64 1.75 17.54
CA ALA A 48 10.39 1.77 18.29
C ALA A 48 9.87 0.36 18.56
N THR A 49 9.91 -0.54 17.56
CA THR A 49 9.49 -1.94 17.69
C THR A 49 10.37 -2.69 18.68
N VAL A 50 11.69 -2.62 18.54
CA VAL A 50 12.63 -3.28 19.46
C VAL A 50 12.46 -2.74 20.88
N PHE A 51 12.38 -1.43 21.04
CA PHE A 51 12.18 -0.81 22.36
C PHE A 51 10.84 -1.22 23.00
N SER A 52 9.76 -1.24 22.21
CA SER A 52 8.45 -1.71 22.67
C SER A 52 8.51 -3.14 23.16
N GLN A 53 9.21 -4.02 22.44
CA GLN A 53 9.26 -5.45 22.75
C GLN A 53 10.15 -5.79 23.94
N GLU A 54 11.35 -5.21 24.01
CA GLU A 54 12.28 -5.43 25.13
C GLU A 54 11.68 -4.93 26.45
N ASN A 55 11.05 -3.75 26.41
CA ASN A 55 10.52 -3.10 27.59
C ASN A 55 9.08 -3.52 27.93
N SER A 56 8.41 -4.31 27.09
CA SER A 56 7.11 -4.94 27.40
C SER A 56 7.23 -6.08 28.41
N ASN A 57 8.43 -6.65 28.58
CA ASN A 57 8.65 -7.81 29.45
C ASN A 57 9.09 -7.44 30.88
N SER A 58 9.59 -6.23 31.11
CA SER A 58 10.00 -5.69 32.41
C SER A 58 8.88 -4.91 33.14
N VAL A 59 7.64 -5.03 32.67
CA VAL A 59 6.51 -4.13 32.93
C VAL A 59 5.88 -4.24 34.33
N SER A 60 6.22 -5.26 35.12
CA SER A 60 5.55 -5.51 36.41
C SER A 60 5.67 -4.36 37.44
N ASN A 61 6.58 -3.39 37.25
CA ASN A 61 6.83 -2.28 38.17
C ASN A 61 6.64 -0.86 37.58
N MET A 62 6.12 -0.72 36.36
CA MET A 62 5.96 0.60 35.71
C MET A 62 4.54 1.18 35.85
N ASN A 63 4.45 2.52 35.88
CA ASN A 63 3.17 3.24 35.85
C ASN A 63 2.33 2.85 34.63
N PHE A 64 1.00 2.71 34.80
CA PHE A 64 0.07 2.33 33.72
C PHE A 64 0.25 3.16 32.42
N ARG A 65 0.52 4.46 32.55
CA ARG A 65 0.71 5.37 31.41
C ARG A 65 1.98 5.06 30.61
N THR A 66 3.09 4.73 31.27
CA THR A 66 4.34 4.43 30.57
C THR A 66 4.26 3.08 29.87
N ASN A 67 3.59 2.10 30.50
CA ASN A 67 3.31 0.82 29.87
C ASN A 67 2.49 0.98 28.56
N LEU A 68 1.41 1.77 28.61
CA LEU A 68 0.60 2.03 27.43
C LEU A 68 1.41 2.73 26.33
N LEU A 69 2.24 3.73 26.67
CA LEU A 69 3.05 4.41 25.66
C LEU A 69 4.06 3.47 24.99
N VAL A 70 4.72 2.61 25.75
CA VAL A 70 5.69 1.63 25.23
C VAL A 70 4.98 0.67 24.27
N GLN A 71 3.86 0.09 24.68
CA GLN A 71 3.16 -0.96 23.92
C GLN A 71 2.54 -0.48 22.59
N TYR A 72 2.24 0.81 22.47
CA TYR A 72 1.64 1.41 21.27
C TYR A 72 2.63 2.23 20.44
N LEU A 73 3.88 2.37 20.90
CA LEU A 73 4.92 3.16 20.26
C LEU A 73 5.14 2.80 18.77
N PRO A 74 5.26 1.50 18.39
CA PRO A 74 5.54 1.15 16.99
C PRO A 74 4.39 1.58 16.08
N SER A 75 3.16 1.33 16.50
CA SER A 75 1.95 1.70 15.77
C SER A 75 1.80 3.23 15.64
N MET A 76 2.12 3.99 16.69
CA MET A 76 2.15 5.46 16.65
C MET A 76 3.20 5.97 15.66
N VAL A 77 4.42 5.43 15.69
CA VAL A 77 5.51 5.86 14.79
C VAL A 77 5.19 5.51 13.34
N ILE A 78 4.65 4.33 13.06
CA ILE A 78 4.27 3.90 11.70
C ILE A 78 3.17 4.81 11.13
N THR A 79 2.10 5.04 11.90
CA THR A 79 0.99 5.85 11.42
C THR A 79 1.39 7.31 11.22
N LEU A 80 2.22 7.86 12.10
CA LEU A 80 2.78 9.19 11.94
C LEU A 80 3.72 9.28 10.73
N ALA A 81 4.58 8.28 10.49
CA ALA A 81 5.44 8.24 9.31
C ALA A 81 4.62 8.17 8.01
N ASN A 82 3.58 7.35 7.99
CA ASN A 82 2.65 7.23 6.85
C ASN A 82 1.86 8.51 6.57
N PHE A 83 1.70 9.36 7.57
CA PHE A 83 1.07 10.67 7.43
C PHE A 83 2.07 11.76 7.00
N ILE A 84 3.21 11.87 7.68
CA ILE A 84 4.20 12.95 7.46
C ILE A 84 4.98 12.78 6.15
N ALA A 85 5.43 11.56 5.82
CA ALA A 85 6.29 11.35 4.66
C ALA A 85 5.62 11.76 3.33
N PRO A 86 4.34 11.43 3.05
CA PRO A 86 3.63 11.94 1.88
C PRO A 86 3.59 13.46 1.78
N GLN A 87 3.44 14.16 2.92
CA GLN A 87 3.43 15.63 2.94
C GLN A 87 4.79 16.18 2.51
N ILE A 88 5.87 15.61 3.05
CA ILE A 88 7.25 15.96 2.67
C ILE A 88 7.47 15.70 1.17
N PHE A 89 7.07 14.54 0.65
CA PHE A 89 7.24 14.23 -0.79
C PHE A 89 6.43 15.16 -1.69
N SER A 90 5.21 15.51 -1.29
CA SER A 90 4.36 16.45 -2.03
C SER A 90 4.92 17.87 -2.06
N PHE A 91 5.68 18.24 -1.03
CA PHE A 91 6.38 19.52 -0.96
C PHE A 91 7.67 19.49 -1.81
N LEU A 92 8.50 18.45 -1.65
CA LEU A 92 9.76 18.29 -2.36
C LEU A 92 9.59 18.21 -3.88
N ILE A 93 8.55 17.52 -4.36
CA ILE A 93 8.38 17.31 -5.79
C ILE A 93 8.09 18.60 -6.57
N ARG A 94 7.55 19.63 -5.90
CA ARG A 94 7.32 20.96 -6.50
C ARG A 94 8.60 21.63 -6.97
N PHE A 95 9.75 21.22 -6.44
CA PHE A 95 11.06 21.74 -6.84
C PHE A 95 11.70 20.93 -7.99
N GLU A 96 11.24 19.70 -8.27
CA GLU A 96 11.87 18.83 -9.28
C GLU A 96 11.49 19.17 -10.74
N ASP A 97 10.59 20.15 -10.94
CA ASP A 97 10.07 20.66 -12.22
C ASP A 97 9.76 19.54 -13.22
N TYR A 98 9.01 18.54 -12.75
CA TYR A 98 8.52 17.44 -13.57
C TYR A 98 7.24 17.81 -14.34
N SER A 99 6.88 16.98 -15.32
CA SER A 99 5.54 17.08 -15.89
C SER A 99 4.51 16.70 -14.82
N PRO A 100 3.33 17.34 -14.79
CA PRO A 100 2.32 17.13 -13.75
C PRO A 100 1.83 15.68 -13.67
N ALA A 101 1.79 14.97 -14.80
CA ALA A 101 1.45 13.54 -14.82
C ALA A 101 2.56 12.68 -14.19
N PHE A 102 3.82 13.02 -14.41
CA PHE A 102 4.95 12.31 -13.81
C PHE A 102 5.09 12.64 -12.31
N GLU A 103 4.85 13.90 -11.92
CA GLU A 103 4.80 14.33 -10.53
C GLU A 103 3.81 13.47 -9.72
N ILE A 104 2.55 13.36 -10.18
CA ILE A 104 1.54 12.55 -9.49
C ILE A 104 1.99 11.09 -9.37
N ARG A 105 2.51 10.49 -10.45
CA ARG A 105 2.95 9.08 -10.45
C ARG A 105 4.14 8.85 -9.51
N LEU A 106 5.11 9.75 -9.50
CA LEU A 106 6.30 9.65 -8.66
C LEU A 106 5.95 9.84 -7.18
N THR A 107 5.12 10.84 -6.83
CA THR A 107 4.62 11.00 -5.46
C THR A 107 3.86 9.75 -5.01
N LEU A 108 3.00 9.19 -5.85
CA LEU A 108 2.27 7.97 -5.52
C LEU A 108 3.23 6.79 -5.29
N MET A 109 4.22 6.58 -6.17
CA MET A 109 5.23 5.54 -5.97
C MET A 109 6.00 5.70 -4.66
N ARG A 110 6.43 6.92 -4.32
CA ARG A 110 7.12 7.22 -3.05
C ARG A 110 6.21 6.93 -1.84
N CYS A 111 4.92 7.27 -1.92
CA CYS A 111 3.95 6.98 -0.85
C CYS A 111 3.67 5.48 -0.69
N VAL A 112 3.54 4.75 -1.81
CA VAL A 112 3.37 3.29 -1.82
C VAL A 112 4.58 2.65 -1.14
N PHE A 113 5.79 3.06 -1.52
CA PHE A 113 7.02 2.51 -0.99
C PHE A 113 7.12 2.70 0.53
N VAL A 114 6.84 3.91 1.05
CA VAL A 114 6.80 4.15 2.51
C VAL A 114 5.85 3.20 3.21
N ARG A 115 4.60 3.12 2.74
CA ARG A 115 3.55 2.37 3.42
C ARG A 115 3.83 0.86 3.45
N LEU A 116 4.27 0.32 2.32
CA LEU A 116 4.63 -1.10 2.22
C LEU A 116 5.91 -1.42 2.98
N ALA A 117 6.92 -0.56 2.92
CA ALA A 117 8.18 -0.79 3.61
C ALA A 117 8.03 -0.64 5.13
N ASN A 118 7.17 0.26 5.63
CA ASN A 118 6.86 0.34 7.06
C ASN A 118 6.21 -0.95 7.57
N ILE A 119 5.29 -1.55 6.81
CA ILE A 119 4.73 -2.89 7.11
C ILE A 119 5.85 -3.93 7.07
N GLY A 120 6.66 -3.94 6.01
CA GLY A 120 7.75 -4.89 5.84
C GLY A 120 8.75 -4.86 7.00
N VAL A 121 9.19 -3.67 7.43
CA VAL A 121 10.10 -3.48 8.57
C VAL A 121 9.47 -3.98 9.86
N LEU A 122 8.19 -3.69 10.11
CA LEU A 122 7.48 -4.22 11.27
C LEU A 122 7.47 -5.76 11.26
N LEU A 123 7.07 -6.37 10.13
CA LEU A 123 7.00 -7.83 10.00
C LEU A 123 8.38 -8.48 10.16
N ILE A 124 9.42 -7.93 9.53
CA ILE A 124 10.79 -8.43 9.65
C ILE A 124 11.31 -8.28 11.08
N SER A 125 11.03 -7.14 11.73
CA SER A 125 11.45 -6.91 13.12
C SER A 125 10.77 -7.88 14.08
N LEU A 126 9.45 -8.07 13.94
CA LEU A 126 8.70 -9.05 14.74
C LEU A 126 9.21 -10.47 14.47
N TRP A 127 9.38 -10.84 13.21
CA TRP A 127 9.93 -12.13 12.80
C TRP A 127 11.30 -12.40 13.42
N SER A 128 12.21 -11.43 13.31
CA SER A 128 13.56 -11.53 13.85
C SER A 128 13.49 -11.74 15.36
N GLN A 129 12.68 -10.96 16.07
CA GLN A 129 12.55 -11.07 17.52
C GLN A 129 11.93 -12.39 17.98
N ILE A 130 10.98 -12.94 17.22
CA ILE A 130 10.37 -14.26 17.50
C ILE A 130 11.39 -15.38 17.24
N SER A 131 12.20 -15.24 16.18
CA SER A 131 13.12 -16.28 15.70
C SER A 131 14.53 -16.20 16.30
N ASP A 132 14.92 -15.08 16.90
CA ASP A 132 16.26 -14.87 17.42
C ASP A 132 16.50 -15.71 18.68
N CYS A 133 17.47 -16.62 18.60
CA CYS A 133 17.72 -17.67 19.57
C CYS A 133 19.20 -17.67 19.97
N ALA A 134 19.55 -16.94 21.04
CA ALA A 134 20.93 -16.87 21.53
C ALA A 134 21.37 -18.10 22.36
N THR A 135 20.46 -19.02 22.70
CA THR A 135 20.72 -20.16 23.61
C THR A 135 20.11 -21.47 23.12
N ASP A 136 20.68 -22.61 23.55
CA ASP A 136 20.24 -23.96 23.20
C ASP A 136 18.80 -24.31 23.65
N GLU A 137 18.19 -23.49 24.51
CA GLU A 137 16.84 -23.73 25.03
C GLU A 137 15.73 -23.62 23.97
N CYS A 138 15.99 -22.98 22.84
CA CYS A 138 15.00 -22.81 21.77
C CYS A 138 14.83 -24.09 20.91
N LYS A 139 15.65 -25.12 21.09
CA LYS A 139 15.58 -26.36 20.26
C LYS A 139 14.28 -27.14 20.42
N ALA A 140 13.66 -27.12 21.61
CA ALA A 140 12.44 -27.88 21.88
C ALA A 140 11.19 -27.24 21.28
N CYS A 141 11.13 -25.91 21.25
CA CYS A 141 9.97 -25.15 20.79
C CYS A 141 10.18 -24.53 19.40
N GLY A 142 11.43 -24.28 18.97
CA GLY A 142 11.82 -23.71 17.67
C GLY A 142 11.61 -22.20 17.51
N TYR A 143 11.39 -21.46 18.61
CA TYR A 143 11.26 -19.99 18.66
C TYR A 143 11.55 -19.47 20.09
N ASN A 144 11.65 -18.14 20.27
CA ASN A 144 11.94 -17.53 21.58
C ASN A 144 10.73 -17.54 22.53
N TYR A 145 10.48 -18.68 23.17
CA TYR A 145 9.33 -18.90 24.05
C TYR A 145 9.38 -18.14 25.39
N LYS A 146 10.57 -17.76 25.86
CA LYS A 146 10.74 -16.96 27.09
C LYS A 146 10.22 -15.54 26.91
N LEU A 147 10.52 -14.95 25.74
CA LEU A 147 10.15 -13.58 25.42
C LEU A 147 8.73 -13.49 24.85
N TYR A 148 8.32 -14.48 24.05
CA TYR A 148 7.01 -14.49 23.40
C TYR A 148 6.28 -15.83 23.58
N PRO A 149 5.77 -16.16 24.77
CA PRO A 149 5.03 -17.41 24.96
C PRO A 149 3.80 -17.54 24.04
N CYS A 150 3.29 -16.41 23.55
CA CYS A 150 2.10 -16.28 22.70
C CYS A 150 2.33 -15.36 21.48
N TRP A 151 3.36 -15.66 20.68
CA TRP A 151 3.78 -14.77 19.60
C TRP A 151 2.68 -14.50 18.55
N GLU A 152 1.80 -15.45 18.24
CA GLU A 152 0.69 -15.25 17.29
C GLU A 152 -0.26 -14.15 17.77
N SER A 153 -0.49 -14.10 19.09
CA SER A 153 -1.36 -13.09 19.70
C SER A 153 -0.72 -11.71 19.64
N GLU A 154 0.60 -11.62 19.84
CA GLU A 154 1.34 -10.35 19.73
C GLU A 154 1.29 -9.80 18.30
N VAL A 155 1.48 -10.66 17.28
CA VAL A 155 1.32 -10.25 15.87
C VAL A 155 -0.10 -9.75 15.61
N GLY A 156 -1.13 -10.45 16.10
CA GLY A 156 -2.53 -10.02 15.99
C GLY A 156 -2.80 -8.68 16.69
N GLN A 157 -2.23 -8.47 17.88
CA GLN A 157 -2.32 -7.20 18.61
C GLN A 157 -1.71 -6.05 17.79
N GLU A 158 -0.52 -6.22 17.21
CA GLU A 158 0.09 -5.18 16.38
C GLU A 158 -0.78 -4.81 15.17
N MET A 159 -1.41 -5.80 14.51
CA MET A 159 -2.32 -5.52 13.40
C MET A 159 -3.58 -4.75 13.86
N TYR A 160 -4.13 -5.06 15.04
CA TYR A 160 -5.23 -4.28 15.62
C TYR A 160 -4.82 -2.85 15.94
N LYS A 161 -3.67 -2.67 16.62
CA LYS A 161 -3.16 -1.35 16.98
C LYS A 161 -2.96 -0.50 15.73
N LEU A 162 -2.34 -1.03 14.67
CA LEU A 162 -2.19 -0.32 13.40
C LEU A 162 -3.53 0.08 12.79
N MET A 163 -4.51 -0.82 12.75
CA MET A 163 -5.84 -0.56 12.19
C MET A 163 -6.57 0.56 12.93
N ILE A 164 -6.48 0.57 14.27
CA ILE A 164 -7.11 1.55 15.15
C ILE A 164 -6.37 2.90 15.05
N PHE A 165 -5.05 2.91 15.10
CA PHE A 165 -4.27 4.16 14.99
C PHE A 165 -4.42 4.81 13.61
N ASP A 166 -4.52 4.01 12.54
CA ASP A 166 -4.85 4.51 11.21
C ASP A 166 -6.20 5.25 11.20
N PHE A 167 -7.23 4.65 11.83
CA PHE A 167 -8.53 5.31 11.99
C PHE A 167 -8.43 6.61 12.81
N ILE A 168 -7.74 6.58 13.95
CA ILE A 168 -7.57 7.75 14.84
C ILE A 168 -6.88 8.89 14.09
N ILE A 169 -5.79 8.60 13.36
CA ILE A 169 -5.05 9.61 12.60
C ILE A 169 -5.92 10.19 11.48
N ILE A 170 -6.65 9.36 10.72
CA ILE A 170 -7.55 9.86 9.67
C ILE A 170 -8.62 10.78 10.26
N PHE A 171 -9.23 10.39 11.37
CA PHE A 171 -10.20 11.21 12.08
C PHE A 171 -9.59 12.51 12.60
N ALA A 172 -8.43 12.43 13.27
CA ALA A 172 -7.73 13.57 13.84
C ALA A 172 -7.27 14.56 12.76
N VAL A 173 -6.75 14.09 11.64
CA VAL A 173 -6.36 14.95 10.50
C VAL A 173 -7.59 15.66 9.95
N THR A 174 -8.71 14.94 9.79
CA THR A 174 -9.94 15.56 9.29
C THR A 174 -10.41 16.65 10.25
N LEU A 175 -10.43 16.37 11.56
CA LEU A 175 -10.95 17.28 12.59
C LEU A 175 -10.03 18.46 12.91
N PHE A 176 -8.72 18.23 13.03
CA PHE A 176 -7.75 19.22 13.51
C PHE A 176 -6.93 19.89 12.41
N LEU A 177 -6.90 19.35 11.20
CA LEU A 177 -6.18 19.96 10.07
C LEU A 177 -7.13 20.41 8.97
N ASP A 178 -7.96 19.51 8.44
CA ASP A 178 -8.81 19.83 7.30
C ASP A 178 -9.86 20.91 7.65
N PHE A 179 -10.66 20.69 8.71
CA PHE A 179 -11.69 21.66 9.11
C PHE A 179 -11.11 23.03 9.54
N PRO A 180 -10.08 23.11 10.41
CA PRO A 180 -9.50 24.38 10.79
C PRO A 180 -8.86 25.10 9.61
N ARG A 181 -8.22 24.38 8.68
CA ARG A 181 -7.68 24.98 7.46
C ARG A 181 -8.77 25.68 6.65
N LYS A 182 -9.97 25.10 6.54
CA LYS A 182 -11.10 25.79 5.90
C LYS A 182 -11.48 27.06 6.65
N LEU A 183 -11.63 26.98 7.96
CA LEU A 183 -12.06 28.12 8.77
C LEU A 183 -11.08 29.29 8.61
N VAL A 184 -9.78 29.00 8.72
CA VAL A 184 -8.69 29.98 8.60
C VAL A 184 -8.64 30.58 7.19
N VAL A 185 -8.75 29.78 6.12
CA VAL A 185 -8.73 30.31 4.74
C VAL A 185 -9.96 31.16 4.43
N THR A 186 -11.10 30.87 5.05
CA THR A 186 -12.35 31.60 4.82
C THR A 186 -12.40 32.92 5.59
N HIS A 187 -11.86 32.95 6.81
CA HIS A 187 -11.98 34.12 7.71
C HIS A 187 -10.73 35.00 7.74
N CYS A 188 -9.54 34.48 7.43
CA CYS A 188 -8.30 35.25 7.44
C CYS A 188 -7.85 35.61 6.03
N THR A 189 -7.69 36.91 5.75
CA THR A 189 -7.23 37.45 4.46
C THR A 189 -5.70 37.57 4.35
N CYS A 190 -4.95 36.98 5.27
CA CYS A 190 -3.49 37.04 5.25
C CYS A 190 -2.92 36.38 3.97
N LYS A 191 -2.00 37.08 3.29
CA LYS A 191 -1.28 36.55 2.10
C LYS A 191 -0.71 35.11 2.26
N PRO A 192 -0.07 34.72 3.38
CA PRO A 192 0.41 33.34 3.54
C PRO A 192 -0.72 32.29 3.62
N VAL A 193 -1.86 32.66 4.21
CA VAL A 193 -3.04 31.79 4.32
C VAL A 193 -3.68 31.58 2.94
N GLN A 194 -3.77 32.65 2.15
CA GLN A 194 -4.26 32.58 0.77
C GLN A 194 -3.31 31.77 -0.14
N TRP A 195 -2.00 31.83 0.09
CA TRP A 195 -1.02 31.01 -0.61
C TRP A 195 -1.14 29.52 -0.27
N CYS A 196 -1.39 29.18 1.00
CA CYS A 196 -1.63 27.80 1.41
C CYS A 196 -2.92 27.23 0.77
N GLY A 197 -3.95 28.06 0.64
CA GLY A 197 -5.19 27.76 -0.07
C GLY A 197 -5.99 26.58 0.48
N LEU A 198 -7.16 26.33 -0.12
CA LEU A 198 -7.97 25.15 0.19
C LEU A 198 -7.34 23.88 -0.38
N GLN A 199 -7.49 22.78 0.34
CA GLN A 199 -7.02 21.46 -0.04
C GLN A 199 -7.85 20.88 -1.19
N GLU A 200 -7.18 20.17 -2.09
CA GLU A 200 -7.81 19.38 -3.15
C GLU A 200 -7.98 17.94 -2.70
N PHE A 201 -9.12 17.34 -3.03
CA PHE A 201 -9.35 15.93 -2.74
C PHE A 201 -8.61 15.05 -3.75
N ARG A 202 -7.49 14.45 -3.31
CA ARG A 202 -6.67 13.55 -4.13
C ARG A 202 -7.20 12.12 -4.03
N ILE A 203 -7.92 11.68 -5.07
CA ILE A 203 -8.51 10.33 -5.13
C ILE A 203 -7.43 9.24 -4.94
N SER A 204 -6.27 9.41 -5.58
CA SER A 204 -5.20 8.42 -5.60
C SER A 204 -4.57 8.15 -4.22
N GLU A 205 -4.42 9.18 -3.39
CA GLU A 205 -3.89 9.03 -2.02
C GLU A 205 -4.89 8.30 -1.11
N ASN A 206 -6.19 8.61 -1.24
CA ASN A 206 -7.25 7.91 -0.50
C ASN A 206 -7.39 6.44 -0.93
N VAL A 207 -7.25 6.14 -2.23
CA VAL A 207 -7.21 4.74 -2.70
C VAL A 207 -6.03 3.99 -2.08
N LEU A 208 -4.86 4.63 -1.97
CA LEU A 208 -3.70 4.03 -1.34
C LEU A 208 -3.89 3.79 0.18
N GLU A 209 -4.71 4.60 0.86
CA GLU A 209 -5.07 4.37 2.28
C GLU A 209 -5.91 3.11 2.43
N ILE A 210 -6.81 2.88 1.48
CA ILE A 210 -7.62 1.67 1.41
C ILE A 210 -6.72 0.45 1.17
N VAL A 211 -5.83 0.50 0.18
CA VAL A 211 -4.92 -0.63 -0.12
C VAL A 211 -4.00 -0.97 1.06
N TYR A 212 -3.50 0.04 1.77
CA TYR A 212 -2.71 -0.14 2.98
C TYR A 212 -3.49 -0.89 4.07
N GLY A 213 -4.70 -0.43 4.40
CA GLY A 213 -5.52 -1.10 5.41
C GLY A 213 -6.04 -2.48 4.98
N GLN A 214 -6.26 -2.71 3.69
CA GLN A 214 -6.51 -4.06 3.14
C GLN A 214 -5.32 -4.98 3.37
N THR A 215 -4.10 -4.49 3.16
CA THR A 215 -2.86 -5.27 3.39
C THR A 215 -2.75 -5.67 4.88
N ILE A 216 -2.99 -4.74 5.80
CA ILE A 216 -3.04 -5.05 7.25
C ILE A 216 -4.12 -6.09 7.55
N CYS A 217 -5.31 -5.93 6.96
CA CYS A 217 -6.41 -6.87 7.15
C CYS A 217 -6.01 -8.27 6.69
N TRP A 218 -5.40 -8.41 5.51
CA TRP A 218 -4.98 -9.71 4.99
C TRP A 218 -3.93 -10.40 5.87
N ILE A 219 -2.91 -9.64 6.33
CA ILE A 219 -1.90 -10.16 7.26
C ILE A 219 -2.56 -10.60 8.58
N GLY A 220 -3.39 -9.73 9.14
CA GLY A 220 -3.93 -9.91 10.48
C GLY A 220 -5.09 -10.90 10.56
N THR A 221 -5.83 -11.17 9.48
CA THR A 221 -7.04 -12.02 9.53
C THR A 221 -6.75 -13.41 10.10
N PHE A 222 -5.58 -13.98 9.81
CA PHE A 222 -5.18 -15.28 10.35
C PHE A 222 -4.94 -15.24 11.87
N PHE A 223 -4.24 -14.22 12.37
CA PHE A 223 -3.90 -14.06 13.78
C PHE A 223 -5.05 -13.46 14.61
N SER A 224 -5.94 -12.73 13.94
CA SER A 224 -7.00 -11.92 14.54
C SER A 224 -8.28 -11.98 13.68
N PRO A 225 -9.11 -13.03 13.85
CA PRO A 225 -10.23 -13.30 12.95
C PRO A 225 -11.36 -12.25 12.99
N LEU A 226 -11.41 -11.40 14.02
CA LEU A 226 -12.36 -10.28 14.11
C LEU A 226 -11.88 -9.03 13.35
N LEU A 227 -10.63 -8.99 12.88
CA LEU A 227 -10.06 -7.83 12.18
C LEU A 227 -10.85 -7.42 10.92
N PRO A 228 -11.35 -8.34 10.05
CA PRO A 228 -12.21 -7.96 8.92
C PRO A 228 -13.51 -7.26 9.32
N ALA A 229 -14.12 -7.67 10.44
CA ALA A 229 -15.34 -7.03 10.95
C ALA A 229 -15.03 -5.60 11.43
N ILE A 230 -13.94 -5.42 12.18
CA ILE A 230 -13.46 -4.09 12.59
C ILE A 230 -13.13 -3.23 11.36
N ALA A 231 -12.47 -3.79 10.36
CA ALA A 231 -12.14 -3.07 9.13
C ALA A 231 -13.40 -2.62 8.39
N THR A 232 -14.44 -3.45 8.35
CA THR A 232 -15.72 -3.11 7.71
C THR A 232 -16.39 -1.94 8.42
N ILE A 233 -16.46 -1.97 9.75
CA ILE A 233 -16.97 -0.86 10.57
C ILE A 233 -16.12 0.40 10.34
N LYS A 234 -14.79 0.26 10.37
CA LYS A 234 -13.83 1.36 10.13
C LYS A 234 -14.11 2.04 8.79
N TYR A 235 -14.16 1.28 7.70
CA TYR A 235 -14.34 1.84 6.36
C TYR A 235 -15.73 2.44 6.14
N PHE A 236 -16.77 1.88 6.77
CA PHE A 236 -18.08 2.50 6.78
C PHE A 236 -18.04 3.90 7.41
N ILE A 237 -17.39 4.05 8.57
CA ILE A 237 -17.25 5.35 9.24
C ILE A 237 -16.36 6.30 8.41
N ILE A 238 -15.21 5.84 7.92
CA ILE A 238 -14.28 6.62 7.10
C ILE A 238 -14.97 7.15 5.84
N PHE A 239 -15.85 6.35 5.21
CA PHE A 239 -16.60 6.79 4.04
C PHE A 239 -17.40 8.06 4.32
N TYR A 240 -18.16 8.10 5.42
CA TYR A 240 -18.93 9.30 5.79
C TYR A 240 -18.05 10.47 6.18
N ILE A 241 -16.97 10.24 6.94
CA ILE A 241 -15.99 11.29 7.31
C ILE A 241 -15.41 11.93 6.05
N LYS A 242 -14.90 11.11 5.12
CA LYS A 242 -14.30 11.60 3.86
C LYS A 242 -15.33 12.25 2.94
N LYS A 243 -16.58 11.75 2.91
CA LYS A 243 -17.69 12.40 2.19
C LYS A 243 -17.96 13.82 2.70
N ILE A 244 -18.06 13.98 4.03
CA ILE A 244 -18.28 15.30 4.65
C ILE A 244 -17.09 16.21 4.36
N SER A 245 -15.86 15.74 4.54
CA SER A 245 -14.64 16.50 4.24
C SER A 245 -14.59 16.94 2.77
N LEU A 246 -14.94 16.05 1.83
CA LEU A 246 -14.98 16.35 0.40
C LEU A 246 -15.99 17.47 0.07
N ILE A 247 -17.21 17.38 0.60
CA ILE A 247 -18.31 18.31 0.28
C ILE A 247 -18.10 19.66 0.94
N HIS A 248 -17.69 19.66 2.22
CA HIS A 248 -17.65 20.89 3.01
C HIS A 248 -16.27 21.53 3.04
N THR A 249 -15.18 20.76 2.98
CA THR A 249 -13.81 21.25 3.24
C THR A 249 -12.99 21.44 1.98
N CYS A 250 -13.07 20.54 1.01
CA CYS A 250 -12.24 20.58 -0.19
C CYS A 250 -12.73 21.60 -1.24
N LYS A 251 -11.80 22.07 -2.08
CA LYS A 251 -12.14 22.77 -3.34
C LYS A 251 -12.23 21.76 -4.50
N PRO A 252 -12.99 22.06 -5.58
CA PRO A 252 -13.01 21.23 -6.78
C PRO A 252 -11.60 21.05 -7.35
N ALA A 253 -11.28 19.83 -7.80
CA ALA A 253 -9.97 19.55 -8.40
C ALA A 253 -9.79 20.39 -9.68
N ALA A 254 -8.67 21.10 -9.78
CA ALA A 254 -8.39 22.00 -10.91
C ALA A 254 -8.24 21.25 -12.26
N ARG A 255 -7.92 19.95 -12.21
CA ARG A 255 -7.79 19.08 -13.38
C ARG A 255 -8.60 17.81 -13.19
N PRO A 256 -9.56 17.48 -14.07
CA PRO A 256 -10.28 16.22 -13.99
C PRO A 256 -9.31 15.07 -14.34
N ILE A 257 -8.92 14.28 -13.34
CA ILE A 257 -8.12 13.08 -13.56
C ILE A 257 -9.04 12.00 -14.13
N ARG A 258 -8.70 11.49 -15.32
CA ARG A 258 -9.41 10.37 -15.91
C ARG A 258 -9.07 9.07 -15.15
N ALA A 259 -10.02 8.57 -14.37
CA ALA A 259 -9.85 7.39 -13.51
C ALA A 259 -9.28 6.15 -14.23
N SER A 260 -9.56 5.99 -15.54
CA SER A 260 -9.10 4.83 -16.33
C SER A 260 -7.59 4.75 -16.51
N SER A 261 -6.85 5.87 -16.43
CA SER A 261 -5.39 5.84 -16.63
C SER A 261 -4.62 5.30 -15.42
N SER A 262 -5.23 5.32 -14.22
CA SER A 262 -4.54 4.96 -12.96
C SER A 262 -4.98 3.59 -12.41
N ASN A 263 -6.03 2.98 -12.97
CA ASN A 263 -6.55 1.70 -12.47
C ASN A 263 -5.48 0.58 -12.51
N PHE A 264 -4.73 0.48 -13.61
CA PHE A 264 -3.62 -0.48 -13.72
C PHE A 264 -2.57 -0.29 -12.61
N PHE A 265 -2.21 0.96 -12.30
CA PHE A 265 -1.26 1.27 -11.24
C PHE A 265 -1.77 0.77 -9.88
N PHE A 266 -3.03 1.05 -9.53
CA PHE A 266 -3.58 0.59 -8.25
C PHE A 266 -3.69 -0.94 -8.16
N LEU A 267 -4.03 -1.61 -9.26
CA LEU A 267 -4.05 -3.08 -9.32
C LEU A 267 -2.66 -3.68 -9.09
N VAL A 268 -1.61 -3.08 -9.65
CA VAL A 268 -0.22 -3.50 -9.41
C VAL A 268 0.15 -3.30 -7.94
N VAL A 269 -0.18 -2.15 -7.34
CA VAL A 269 0.09 -1.89 -5.91
C VAL A 269 -0.66 -2.86 -5.01
N LEU A 270 -1.93 -3.15 -5.31
CA LEU A 270 -2.74 -4.13 -4.60
C LEU A 270 -2.12 -5.53 -4.67
N LEU A 271 -1.62 -5.93 -5.85
CA LEU A 271 -0.92 -7.20 -6.05
C LEU A 271 0.36 -7.27 -5.22
N ILE A 272 1.15 -6.20 -5.16
CA ILE A 272 2.35 -6.14 -4.30
C ILE A 272 1.95 -6.28 -2.83
N GLY A 273 0.91 -5.58 -2.38
CA GLY A 273 0.36 -5.71 -1.02
C GLY A 273 -0.09 -7.14 -0.71
N LEU A 274 -0.73 -7.81 -1.68
CA LEU A 274 -1.15 -9.21 -1.57
C LEU A 274 0.05 -10.13 -1.36
N VAL A 275 1.09 -9.98 -2.18
CA VAL A 275 2.34 -10.77 -2.08
C VAL A 275 3.03 -10.52 -0.74
N LEU A 276 3.10 -9.26 -0.30
CA LEU A 276 3.67 -8.88 1.00
C LEU A 276 2.87 -9.44 2.19
N ALA A 277 1.57 -9.69 2.03
CA ALA A 277 0.74 -10.30 3.06
C ALA A 277 0.88 -11.83 3.09
N PHE A 278 0.74 -12.48 1.94
CA PHE A 278 0.67 -13.94 1.87
C PHE A 278 2.03 -14.63 2.02
N ILE A 279 3.14 -14.03 1.58
CA ILE A 279 4.46 -14.66 1.73
C ILE A 279 4.83 -14.82 3.21
N PRO A 280 4.89 -13.75 4.03
CA PRO A 280 5.23 -13.89 5.46
C PRO A 280 4.22 -14.76 6.20
N LEU A 281 2.94 -14.64 5.88
CA LEU A 281 1.89 -15.47 6.48
C LEU A 281 2.09 -16.96 6.15
N GLY A 282 2.34 -17.29 4.89
CA GLY A 282 2.59 -18.67 4.46
C GLY A 282 3.81 -19.28 5.14
N ILE A 283 4.92 -18.53 5.22
CA ILE A 283 6.11 -18.96 5.95
C ILE A 283 5.79 -19.15 7.43
N SER A 284 5.05 -18.23 8.05
CA SER A 284 4.66 -18.33 9.47
C SER A 284 3.80 -19.56 9.75
N ILE A 285 2.85 -19.89 8.86
CA ILE A 285 1.97 -21.06 9.02
C ILE A 285 2.72 -22.38 8.80
N ALA A 286 3.64 -22.42 7.84
CA ALA A 286 4.32 -23.64 7.41
C ALA A 286 5.56 -23.97 8.27
N HIS A 287 6.37 -22.95 8.60
CA HIS A 287 7.69 -23.15 9.19
C HIS A 287 7.80 -22.72 10.65
N ILE A 288 7.07 -21.69 11.10
CA ILE A 288 7.13 -21.31 12.51
C ILE A 288 6.32 -22.31 13.34
N PRO A 289 6.92 -22.88 14.39
CA PRO A 289 6.20 -23.72 15.32
C PRO A 289 5.12 -22.98 16.11
N SER A 290 4.00 -23.64 16.34
CA SER A 290 2.85 -23.07 17.04
C SER A 290 3.15 -22.82 18.51
N SER A 291 2.60 -21.74 19.07
CA SER A 291 2.72 -21.46 20.50
C SER A 291 2.17 -22.60 21.36
N LYS A 292 2.92 -23.00 22.38
CA LYS A 292 2.52 -24.09 23.30
C LYS A 292 1.63 -23.60 24.44
N ALA A 293 1.77 -22.33 24.83
CA ALA A 293 1.02 -21.77 25.96
C ALA A 293 -0.41 -21.36 25.59
N CYS A 294 -0.69 -21.04 24.33
CA CYS A 294 -1.95 -20.44 23.90
C CYS A 294 -2.25 -20.68 22.43
N GLY A 295 -3.46 -20.30 22.02
CA GLY A 295 -3.91 -20.39 20.63
C GLY A 295 -4.56 -21.73 20.27
N PRO A 296 -5.22 -21.80 19.10
CA PRO A 296 -5.96 -22.97 18.66
C PRO A 296 -5.05 -24.14 18.24
N PHE A 297 -3.79 -23.87 17.90
CA PHE A 297 -2.85 -24.85 17.35
C PHE A 297 -1.86 -25.43 18.38
N ARG A 298 -2.12 -25.26 19.69
CA ARG A 298 -1.21 -25.66 20.78
C ARG A 298 -0.75 -27.13 20.76
N ASN A 299 -1.61 -28.03 20.25
CA ASN A 299 -1.35 -29.47 20.19
C ASN A 299 -0.54 -29.88 18.94
N PHE A 300 -0.31 -28.93 18.04
CA PHE A 300 0.36 -29.15 16.76
C PHE A 300 1.78 -28.61 16.80
N ASN A 301 2.65 -29.16 15.95
CA ASN A 301 4.01 -28.64 15.86
C ASN A 301 4.04 -27.35 15.06
N THR A 302 3.31 -27.31 13.92
CA THR A 302 3.10 -26.13 13.10
C THR A 302 1.62 -25.93 12.83
N SER A 303 1.22 -24.70 12.54
CA SER A 303 -0.18 -24.36 12.24
C SER A 303 -0.70 -25.10 11.02
N TRP A 304 0.17 -25.42 10.05
CA TRP A 304 -0.19 -26.23 8.88
C TRP A 304 -0.57 -27.68 9.20
N SER A 305 0.02 -28.28 10.25
CA SER A 305 -0.17 -29.72 10.55
C SER A 305 -1.59 -30.10 10.97
N VAL A 306 -2.44 -29.13 11.30
CA VAL A 306 -3.88 -29.35 11.55
C VAL A 306 -4.63 -29.80 10.29
N VAL A 307 -4.21 -29.35 9.10
CA VAL A 307 -4.89 -29.62 7.83
C VAL A 307 -4.89 -31.11 7.51
N PRO A 308 -3.73 -31.81 7.42
CA PRO A 308 -3.73 -33.25 7.15
C PRO A 308 -4.43 -34.04 8.26
N HIS A 309 -4.28 -33.64 9.52
CA HIS A 309 -4.95 -34.32 10.65
C HIS A 309 -6.49 -34.22 10.56
N THR A 310 -7.01 -33.10 10.08
CA THR A 310 -8.47 -32.90 9.89
C THR A 310 -8.97 -33.70 8.69
N ILE A 311 -8.20 -33.75 7.60
CA ILE A 311 -8.55 -34.52 6.39
C ILE A 311 -8.68 -36.02 6.71
N LEU A 312 -7.87 -36.55 7.64
CA LEU A 312 -7.98 -37.95 8.09
C LEU A 312 -9.29 -38.27 8.81
N GLY A 313 -9.98 -37.26 9.37
CA GLY A 313 -11.27 -37.42 10.04
C GLY A 313 -12.48 -37.37 9.09
N PHE A 314 -12.29 -37.07 7.81
CA PHE A 314 -13.35 -36.98 6.81
C PHE A 314 -13.75 -38.34 6.24
N PRO A 315 -14.96 -38.48 5.67
CA PRO A 315 -15.37 -39.72 4.98
C PRO A 315 -14.41 -40.05 3.84
N VAL A 316 -14.18 -41.34 3.61
CA VAL A 316 -13.17 -41.88 2.66
C VAL A 316 -13.28 -41.26 1.26
N GLY A 317 -14.51 -41.04 0.77
CA GLY A 317 -14.73 -40.40 -0.53
C GLY A 317 -14.20 -38.96 -0.59
N LEU A 318 -14.43 -38.15 0.46
CA LEU A 318 -13.94 -36.77 0.52
C LEU A 318 -12.41 -36.72 0.68
N GLN A 319 -11.85 -37.64 1.46
CA GLN A 319 -10.40 -37.78 1.63
C GLN A 319 -9.72 -38.08 0.29
N GLN A 320 -10.26 -39.02 -0.50
CA GLN A 320 -9.73 -39.36 -1.82
C GLN A 320 -9.77 -38.17 -2.78
N VAL A 321 -10.87 -37.40 -2.78
CA VAL A 321 -10.99 -36.19 -3.60
C VAL A 321 -9.96 -35.14 -3.20
N LEU A 322 -9.84 -34.83 -1.91
CA LEU A 322 -8.90 -33.80 -1.41
C LEU A 322 -7.45 -34.19 -1.66
N ASN A 323 -7.08 -35.44 -1.41
CA ASN A 323 -5.74 -35.96 -1.70
C ASN A 323 -5.46 -36.03 -3.21
N GLY A 324 -6.49 -36.31 -4.02
CA GLY A 324 -6.40 -36.26 -5.48
C GLY A 324 -6.11 -34.84 -6.00
N ILE A 325 -6.81 -33.83 -5.47
CA ILE A 325 -6.57 -32.41 -5.82
C ILE A 325 -5.19 -31.95 -5.36
N ALA A 326 -4.75 -32.37 -4.18
CA ALA A 326 -3.42 -32.05 -3.65
C ALA A 326 -2.27 -32.84 -4.33
N SER A 327 -2.59 -33.84 -5.15
CA SER A 327 -1.60 -34.68 -5.82
C SER A 327 -0.89 -33.94 -6.94
N GLU A 328 0.40 -34.26 -7.12
CA GLU A 328 1.19 -33.83 -8.27
C GLU A 328 0.54 -34.23 -9.61
N ALA A 329 -0.16 -35.39 -9.62
CA ALA A 329 -0.86 -35.89 -10.79
C ALA A 329 -2.05 -35.01 -11.24
N PHE A 330 -2.66 -34.25 -10.33
CA PHE A 330 -3.68 -33.24 -10.66
C PHE A 330 -3.05 -31.88 -10.96
N ALA A 331 -2.01 -31.50 -10.19
CA ALA A 331 -1.35 -30.21 -10.34
C ALA A 331 -0.77 -30.01 -11.75
N VAL A 332 -0.05 -31.00 -12.29
CA VAL A 332 0.58 -30.90 -13.62
C VAL A 332 -0.45 -30.61 -14.75
N PRO A 333 -1.52 -31.42 -14.95
CA PRO A 333 -2.51 -31.13 -15.99
C PRO A 333 -3.27 -29.83 -15.71
N PHE A 334 -3.53 -29.50 -14.44
CA PHE A 334 -4.16 -28.23 -14.07
C PHE A 334 -3.31 -27.02 -14.49
N PHE A 335 -2.01 -27.02 -14.20
CA PHE A 335 -1.08 -25.99 -14.66
C PHE A 335 -0.98 -25.95 -16.18
N MET A 336 -1.00 -27.09 -16.86
CA MET A 336 -1.00 -27.13 -18.32
C MET A 336 -2.26 -26.46 -18.91
N VAL A 337 -3.45 -26.75 -18.36
CA VAL A 337 -4.69 -26.09 -18.78
C VAL A 337 -4.64 -24.59 -18.52
N ILE A 338 -4.16 -24.15 -17.35
CA ILE A 338 -3.98 -22.73 -17.06
C ILE A 338 -3.02 -22.06 -18.04
N CYS A 339 -1.89 -22.70 -18.36
CA CYS A 339 -0.93 -22.20 -19.34
C CYS A 339 -1.60 -22.08 -20.72
N LEU A 340 -2.35 -23.09 -21.18
CA LEU A 340 -3.08 -23.02 -22.45
C LEU A 340 -4.11 -21.89 -22.46
N VAL A 341 -4.87 -21.72 -21.39
CA VAL A 341 -5.84 -20.62 -21.23
C VAL A 341 -5.13 -19.27 -21.25
N MET A 342 -4.01 -19.13 -20.55
CA MET A 342 -3.19 -17.92 -20.56
C MET A 342 -2.64 -17.62 -21.96
N PHE A 343 -2.12 -18.64 -22.66
CA PHE A 343 -1.66 -18.49 -24.05
C PHE A 343 -2.79 -18.09 -24.98
N TYR A 344 -3.98 -18.66 -24.82
CA TYR A 344 -5.18 -18.26 -25.55
C TYR A 344 -5.52 -16.79 -25.31
N PHE A 345 -5.55 -16.33 -24.06
CA PHE A 345 -5.80 -14.92 -23.74
C PHE A 345 -4.71 -13.99 -24.29
N ILE A 346 -3.44 -14.40 -24.25
CA ILE A 346 -2.33 -13.65 -24.85
C ILE A 346 -2.49 -13.56 -26.38
N ALA A 347 -2.89 -14.65 -27.05
CA ALA A 347 -3.15 -14.66 -28.48
C ALA A 347 -4.34 -13.77 -28.84
N LEU A 348 -5.43 -13.84 -28.05
CA LEU A 348 -6.62 -13.01 -28.20
C LEU A 348 -6.29 -11.52 -28.01
N ALA A 349 -5.52 -11.18 -26.98
CA ALA A 349 -5.07 -9.80 -26.74
C ALA A 349 -4.22 -9.27 -27.91
N ARG A 350 -3.34 -10.11 -28.48
CA ARG A 350 -2.57 -9.77 -29.69
C ARG A 350 -3.46 -9.57 -30.92
N ALA A 351 -4.47 -10.41 -31.12
CA ALA A 351 -5.43 -10.27 -32.21
C ALA A 351 -6.24 -8.97 -32.09
N HIS A 352 -6.80 -8.67 -30.91
CA HIS A 352 -7.49 -7.42 -30.66
C HIS A 352 -6.58 -6.21 -30.86
N LYS A 353 -5.30 -6.28 -30.45
CA LYS A 353 -4.34 -5.20 -30.70
C LYS A 353 -4.18 -4.93 -32.20
N ARG A 354 -4.06 -5.95 -33.04
CA ARG A 354 -3.97 -5.79 -34.51
C ARG A 354 -5.23 -5.16 -35.10
N VAL A 355 -6.41 -5.59 -34.65
CA VAL A 355 -7.70 -5.00 -35.08
C VAL A 355 -7.76 -3.52 -34.71
N VAL A 356 -7.30 -3.14 -33.50
CA VAL A 356 -7.24 -1.74 -33.07
C VAL A 356 -6.24 -0.93 -33.91
N GLU A 357 -5.10 -1.50 -34.28
CA GLU A 357 -4.12 -0.84 -35.17
C GLU A 357 -4.71 -0.59 -36.56
N GLN A 358 -5.39 -1.59 -37.15
CA GLN A 358 -6.07 -1.44 -38.44
C GLN A 358 -7.18 -0.38 -38.40
N LEU A 359 -8.02 -0.38 -37.35
CA LEU A 359 -9.06 0.64 -37.18
C LEU A 359 -8.47 2.05 -37.03
N ARG A 360 -7.32 2.20 -36.37
CA ARG A 360 -6.61 3.48 -36.28
C ARG A 360 -6.08 3.95 -37.63
N GLU A 361 -5.53 3.05 -38.44
CA GLU A 361 -5.05 3.37 -39.80
C GLU A 361 -6.21 3.80 -40.71
N GLN A 362 -7.34 3.08 -40.66
CA GLN A 362 -8.55 3.46 -41.40
C GLN A 362 -9.06 4.84 -40.99
N LEU A 363 -9.12 5.11 -39.68
CA LEU A 363 -9.56 6.41 -39.16
C LEU A 363 -8.62 7.55 -39.58
N ALA A 364 -7.31 7.28 -39.65
CA ALA A 364 -6.33 8.25 -40.14
C ALA A 364 -6.45 8.49 -41.66
N MET A 365 -6.73 7.45 -42.46
CA MET A 365 -7.00 7.56 -43.90
C MET A 365 -8.26 8.40 -44.16
N GLU A 366 -9.39 8.08 -43.51
CA GLU A 366 -10.62 8.87 -43.64
C GLU A 366 -10.43 10.33 -43.22
N GLY A 367 -9.64 10.57 -42.16
CA GLY A 367 -9.29 11.93 -41.73
C GLY A 367 -8.53 12.71 -42.82
N ARG A 368 -7.59 12.06 -43.52
CA ARG A 368 -6.86 12.65 -44.65
C ARG A 368 -7.77 12.93 -45.85
N ASP A 369 -8.63 11.99 -46.21
CA ASP A 369 -9.56 12.15 -47.33
C ASP A 369 -10.57 13.29 -47.08
N LYS A 370 -11.10 13.38 -45.85
CA LYS A 370 -11.96 14.51 -45.45
C LYS A 370 -11.22 15.85 -45.57
N MET A 371 -9.98 15.93 -45.08
CA MET A 371 -9.18 17.15 -45.17
C MET A 371 -8.88 17.53 -46.63
N PHE A 372 -8.60 16.54 -47.47
CA PHE A 372 -8.39 16.73 -48.91
C PHE A 372 -9.65 17.26 -49.61
N LEU A 373 -10.82 16.68 -49.31
CA LEU A 373 -12.11 17.14 -49.83
C LEU A 373 -12.44 18.55 -49.38
N ILE A 374 -12.24 18.88 -48.09
CA ILE A 374 -12.44 20.23 -47.57
C ILE A 374 -11.56 21.22 -48.32
N ARG A 375 -10.26 20.91 -48.50
CA ARG A 375 -9.32 21.78 -49.21
C ARG A 375 -9.77 22.07 -50.65
N LYS A 376 -10.26 21.05 -51.37
CA LYS A 376 -10.81 21.24 -52.72
C LYS A 376 -12.06 22.11 -52.75
N ILE A 377 -12.93 22.01 -51.75
CA ILE A 377 -14.12 22.87 -51.63
C ILE A 377 -13.70 24.31 -51.34
N THR A 378 -12.74 24.53 -50.42
CA THR A 378 -12.21 25.86 -50.10
C THR A 378 -11.52 26.54 -51.28
N GLU A 379 -10.82 25.78 -52.13
CA GLU A 379 -10.20 26.31 -53.35
C GLU A 379 -11.22 26.62 -54.47
N ALA A 380 -12.44 26.09 -54.38
CA ALA A 380 -13.50 26.29 -55.36
C ALA A 380 -14.51 27.40 -54.98
N GLN A 381 -14.46 27.92 -53.75
CA GLN A 381 -15.16 29.13 -53.30
C GLN A 381 -14.25 30.34 -53.40
#